data_AF-A0A9E4G287-F1
#
_entry.id   AF-A0A9E4G287-F1
#
_cell.length_a   1.000
_cell.length_b   1.000
_cell.length_c   1.000
_cell.angle_alpha   90.00
_cell.angle_beta   90.00
_cell.angle_gamma   90.00
#
_symmetry.space_group_name_H-M   'P 1'
#
loop_
_entity.id
_entity.type
_entity.pdbx_description
1 polymer ?
#
loop_
_entity_poly.entity_id
_entity_poly.type
_entity_poly.pdbx_seq_one_letter_code
_entity_poly.pdbx_strand_id
1 'polypeptide(L)'
;MKLAKDFESIESLEFMVQFSVLSSFNSLRQAFAIDATVEALRSKLRGQPGACQSVAGRISQVLGKSDVELYDESIAAYLYCLSHEDRALAQKASEEILESGGLWWSVQLARRVIEMTETEAA
;
A
#
# COMPACT_ATOMS: atom_id res chain seq x y z
N MET A 1 15.36 -8.62 9.37
CA MET A 1 15.95 -7.46 8.68
C MET A 1 15.06 -6.25 8.98
N LYS A 2 15.59 -5.03 9.10
CA LYS A 2 14.76 -3.86 9.48
C LYS A 2 14.07 -3.32 8.21
N LEU A 3 12.73 -3.25 8.22
CA LEU A 3 11.91 -2.71 7.11
C LEU A 3 12.19 -1.22 6.80
N ALA A 4 12.97 -0.54 7.64
CA ALA A 4 13.30 0.87 7.48
C ALA A 4 13.81 1.23 6.08
N LYS A 5 14.70 0.40 5.50
CA LYS A 5 15.22 0.66 4.14
C LYS A 5 14.15 0.49 3.06
N ASP A 6 13.20 -0.42 3.26
CA ASP A 6 12.09 -0.61 2.32
C ASP A 6 11.14 0.58 2.38
N PHE A 7 10.88 1.09 3.59
CA PHE A 7 10.09 2.31 3.78
C PHE A 7 10.76 3.53 3.15
N GLU A 8 12.06 3.71 3.35
CA GLU A 8 12.83 4.79 2.71
C GLU A 8 12.78 4.70 1.18
N SER A 9 12.78 3.49 0.62
CA SER A 9 12.75 3.29 -0.84
C SER A 9 11.36 3.58 -1.42
N ILE A 10 10.30 3.05 -0.80
CA ILE A 10 8.91 3.27 -1.25
C ILE A 10 8.49 4.73 -1.05
N GLU A 11 8.89 5.37 0.05
CA GLU A 11 8.57 6.79 0.33
C GLU A 11 9.56 7.76 -0.33
N SER A 12 10.43 7.28 -1.21
CA SER A 12 11.37 8.14 -1.93
C SER A 12 10.66 8.96 -3.01
N LEU A 13 11.18 10.16 -3.28
CA LEU A 13 10.67 11.00 -4.37
C LEU A 13 10.71 10.28 -5.73
N GLU A 14 11.75 9.49 -5.96
CA GLU A 14 11.90 8.69 -7.19
C GLU A 14 10.74 7.72 -7.36
N PHE A 15 10.38 6.98 -6.31
CA PHE A 15 9.24 6.07 -6.33
C PHE A 15 7.93 6.82 -6.59
N MET A 16 7.67 7.92 -5.86
CA MET A 16 6.44 8.70 -6.01
C MET A 16 6.30 9.28 -7.42
N VAL A 17 7.38 9.81 -7.99
CA VAL A 17 7.41 10.32 -9.38
C VAL A 17 7.20 9.19 -10.40
N GLN A 18 7.79 8.02 -10.19
CA GLN A 18 7.66 6.86 -11.09
C GLN A 18 6.19 6.42 -11.25
N PHE A 19 5.39 6.44 -10.18
CA PHE A 19 4.02 5.92 -10.21
C PHE A 19 2.94 6.99 -10.42
N SER A 20 3.23 8.26 -10.12
CA SER A 20 2.30 9.38 -10.33
C SER A 20 1.96 9.66 -11.80
N VAL A 21 2.82 9.24 -12.74
CA VAL A 21 2.59 9.42 -14.19
C VAL A 21 1.61 8.42 -14.80
N LEU A 22 1.14 7.43 -14.03
CA LEU A 22 0.23 6.40 -14.53
C LEU A 22 -1.19 6.95 -14.68
N SER A 23 -1.87 6.57 -15.76
CA SER A 23 -3.19 7.12 -16.09
C SER A 23 -4.36 6.22 -15.70
N SER A 24 -4.10 4.97 -15.30
CA SER A 24 -5.16 4.01 -14.97
C SER A 24 -4.81 3.13 -13.77
N PHE A 25 -5.85 2.75 -13.01
CA PHE A 25 -5.70 1.86 -11.87
C PHE A 25 -5.15 0.48 -12.24
N ASN A 26 -5.52 -0.05 -13.41
CA ASN A 26 -4.97 -1.31 -13.90
C ASN A 26 -3.48 -1.19 -14.23
N SER A 27 -3.05 -0.06 -14.81
CA SER A 27 -1.63 0.22 -15.06
C SER A 27 -0.84 0.30 -13.76
N LEU A 28 -1.37 0.99 -12.73
CA LEU A 28 -0.76 1.04 -11.40
C LEU A 28 -0.57 -0.37 -10.81
N ARG A 29 -1.61 -1.19 -10.79
CA ARG A 29 -1.55 -2.55 -10.26
C ARG A 29 -0.55 -3.43 -11.01
N GLN A 30 -0.49 -3.32 -12.33
CA GLN A 30 0.49 -4.05 -13.13
C GLN A 30 1.91 -3.57 -12.86
N ALA A 31 2.11 -2.25 -12.73
CA ALA A 31 3.40 -1.67 -12.42
C ALA A 31 3.89 -2.14 -11.04
N PHE A 32 3.04 -2.15 -10.01
CA PHE A 32 3.37 -2.72 -8.70
C PHE A 32 3.70 -4.22 -8.76
N ALA A 33 3.00 -4.99 -9.60
CA ALA A 33 3.25 -6.43 -9.72
C ALA A 33 4.63 -6.79 -10.30
N ILE A 34 5.27 -5.86 -11.03
CA ILE A 34 6.57 -6.07 -11.68
C ILE A 34 7.70 -5.21 -11.09
N ASP A 35 7.37 -4.29 -10.18
CA ASP A 35 8.34 -3.40 -9.55
C ASP A 35 9.18 -4.14 -8.51
N ALA A 36 10.51 -4.02 -8.62
CA ALA A 36 11.45 -4.74 -7.77
C ALA A 36 11.40 -4.29 -6.30
N THR A 37 11.09 -3.01 -6.04
CA THR A 37 10.99 -2.48 -4.68
C THR A 37 9.73 -3.01 -4.00
N VAL A 38 8.60 -3.01 -4.71
CA VAL A 38 7.33 -3.58 -4.23
C VAL A 38 7.46 -5.09 -3.99
N GLU A 39 8.04 -5.83 -4.93
CA GLU A 39 8.22 -7.28 -4.77
C GLU A 39 9.19 -7.63 -3.64
N ALA A 40 10.24 -6.83 -3.43
CA ALA A 40 11.15 -7.01 -2.30
C ALA A 40 10.45 -6.81 -0.95
N LEU A 41 9.57 -5.81 -0.81
CA LEU A 41 8.77 -5.62 0.40
C LEU A 41 7.80 -6.78 0.60
N ARG A 42 7.07 -7.18 -0.44
CA ARG A 42 6.10 -8.28 -0.37
C ARG A 42 6.76 -9.61 0.01
N SER A 43 7.92 -9.92 -0.56
CA SER A 43 8.72 -11.08 -0.18
C SER A 43 9.10 -11.09 1.31
N LYS A 44 9.38 -9.91 1.89
CA LYS A 44 9.65 -9.78 3.34
C LYS A 44 8.41 -9.97 4.19
N LEU A 45 7.26 -9.47 3.74
CA LEU A 45 5.99 -9.67 4.45
C LEU A 45 5.68 -11.16 4.65
N ARG A 46 5.92 -11.99 3.61
CA ARG A 46 5.69 -13.43 3.68
C ARG A 46 6.64 -14.16 4.64
N GLY A 47 7.90 -13.72 4.70
CA GLY A 47 8.97 -14.44 5.39
C GLY A 47 9.28 -13.96 6.80
N GLN A 48 8.78 -12.79 7.22
CA GLN A 48 9.18 -12.16 8.48
C GLN A 48 7.99 -11.95 9.42
N PRO A 49 8.00 -12.59 10.61
CA PRO A 49 6.98 -12.33 11.64
C PRO A 49 6.90 -10.84 12.02
N GLY A 50 5.69 -10.31 12.15
CA GLY A 50 5.46 -8.91 12.52
C GLY A 50 5.60 -7.91 11.37
N ALA A 51 6.00 -8.35 10.16
CA ALA A 51 6.22 -7.45 9.05
C ALA A 51 4.91 -6.83 8.52
N CYS A 52 3.83 -7.61 8.43
CA CYS A 52 2.53 -7.09 8.01
C CYS A 52 2.01 -6.04 9.01
N GLN A 53 2.14 -6.28 10.31
CA GLN A 53 1.77 -5.31 11.34
C GLN A 53 2.62 -4.04 11.25
N SER A 54 3.90 -4.16 10.90
CA SER A 54 4.79 -3.01 10.72
C SER A 54 4.40 -2.18 9.50
N VAL A 55 4.02 -2.80 8.38
CA VAL A 55 3.52 -2.09 7.18
C VAL A 55 2.18 -1.43 7.47
N ALA A 56 1.25 -2.13 8.13
CA ALA A 56 -0.02 -1.55 8.54
C ALA A 56 0.17 -0.33 9.46
N GLY A 57 1.04 -0.45 10.46
CA GLY A 57 1.40 0.68 11.33
C GLY A 57 2.08 1.82 10.57
N ARG A 58 2.85 1.52 9.51
CA ARG A 58 3.45 2.54 8.65
C ARG A 58 2.39 3.29 7.83
N ILE A 59 1.38 2.60 7.30
CA ILE A 59 0.23 3.24 6.65
C ILE A 59 -0.41 4.26 7.60
N SER A 60 -0.81 3.85 8.81
CA SER A 60 -1.44 4.76 9.78
C SER A 60 -0.55 5.96 10.15
N GLN A 61 0.78 5.76 10.23
CA GLN A 61 1.73 6.85 10.46
C GLN A 61 1.77 7.85 9.31
N VAL A 62 1.78 7.38 8.07
CA VAL A 62 1.83 8.23 6.88
C VAL A 62 0.49 8.97 6.71
N LEU A 63 -0.64 8.30 6.98
CA LEU A 63 -1.97 8.92 6.97
C LEU A 63 -2.11 10.08 7.95
N GLY A 64 -1.38 10.06 9.07
CA GLY A 64 -1.36 11.14 10.06
C GLY A 64 -0.48 12.35 9.69
N LYS A 65 0.19 12.35 8.54
CA LYS A 65 1.03 13.47 8.10
C LYS A 65 0.17 14.61 7.53
N SER A 66 0.67 15.84 7.65
CA SER A 66 0.00 17.03 7.10
C SER A 66 0.03 17.13 5.58
N ASP A 67 0.97 16.42 4.94
CA ASP A 67 1.24 16.37 3.51
C ASP A 67 0.95 14.98 2.94
N VAL A 68 -0.11 14.34 3.45
CA VAL A 68 -0.45 12.94 3.14
C VAL A 68 -0.63 12.70 1.64
N GLU A 69 -1.09 13.69 0.88
CA GLU A 69 -1.32 13.55 -0.57
C GLU A 69 -0.02 13.27 -1.34
N LEU A 70 1.14 13.66 -0.79
CA LEU A 70 2.44 13.37 -1.40
C LEU A 70 2.77 11.87 -1.38
N TYR A 71 2.15 11.10 -0.48
CA TYR A 71 2.47 9.70 -0.24
C TYR A 71 1.43 8.74 -0.80
N ASP A 72 0.53 9.18 -1.68
CA ASP A 72 -0.56 8.35 -2.18
C ASP A 72 -0.04 7.07 -2.87
N GLU A 73 0.96 7.18 -3.73
CA GLU A 73 1.59 6.01 -4.38
C GLU A 73 2.25 5.07 -3.36
N SER A 74 2.86 5.63 -2.32
CA SER A 74 3.52 4.86 -1.25
C SER A 74 2.51 4.06 -0.44
N ILE A 75 1.42 4.72 -0.02
CA ILE A 75 0.32 4.10 0.73
C ILE A 75 -0.35 3.02 -0.14
N ALA A 76 -0.58 3.30 -1.42
CA ALA A 76 -1.12 2.32 -2.36
C ALA A 76 -0.19 1.10 -2.50
N ALA A 77 1.13 1.30 -2.59
CA ALA A 77 2.10 0.19 -2.65
C ALA A 77 2.10 -0.66 -1.37
N TYR A 78 2.02 -0.02 -0.19
CA TYR A 78 1.91 -0.72 1.09
C TYR A 78 0.63 -1.56 1.18
N LEU A 79 -0.51 -0.96 0.84
CA LEU A 79 -1.79 -1.66 0.84
C LEU A 79 -1.81 -2.80 -0.19
N TYR A 80 -1.20 -2.59 -1.36
CA TYR A 80 -1.03 -3.63 -2.37
C TYR A 80 -0.28 -4.82 -1.77
N CYS A 81 0.85 -4.59 -1.11
CA CYS A 81 1.63 -5.64 -0.47
C CYS A 81 0.82 -6.36 0.62
N LEU A 82 0.13 -5.62 1.50
CA LEU A 82 -0.69 -6.20 2.57
C LEU A 82 -1.82 -7.07 2.02
N SER A 83 -2.54 -6.62 0.99
CA SER A 83 -3.67 -7.37 0.42
C SER A 83 -3.30 -8.75 -0.11
N HIS A 84 -2.03 -8.99 -0.42
CA HIS A 84 -1.54 -10.29 -0.89
C HIS A 84 -1.06 -11.22 0.23
N GLU A 85 -0.73 -10.70 1.41
CA GLU A 85 -0.07 -11.48 2.46
C GLU A 85 -0.88 -11.52 3.78
N ASP A 86 -1.67 -10.49 4.11
CA ASP A 86 -2.57 -10.46 5.27
C ASP A 86 -3.84 -9.66 4.94
N ARG A 87 -4.89 -10.37 4.53
CA ARG A 87 -6.17 -9.77 4.11
C ARG A 87 -6.87 -9.02 5.24
N ALA A 88 -6.80 -9.50 6.48
CA ALA A 88 -7.48 -8.86 7.60
C ALA A 88 -6.85 -7.50 7.92
N LEU A 89 -5.51 -7.44 7.93
CA LEU A 89 -4.81 -6.16 8.08
C LEU A 89 -5.01 -5.25 6.87
N ALA A 90 -5.07 -5.80 5.65
CA ALA A 90 -5.35 -5.02 4.45
C ALA A 90 -6.75 -4.40 4.48
N GLN A 91 -7.76 -5.14 4.93
CA GLN A 91 -9.13 -4.61 5.09
C GLN A 91 -9.14 -3.47 6.11
N LYS A 92 -8.56 -3.67 7.29
CA LYS A 92 -8.49 -2.61 8.31
C LYS A 92 -7.76 -1.36 7.80
N ALA A 93 -6.61 -1.53 7.13
CA ALA A 93 -5.89 -0.42 6.52
C ALA A 93 -6.72 0.28 5.43
N SER A 94 -7.53 -0.48 4.68
CA SER A 94 -8.44 0.07 3.66
C SER A 94 -9.51 0.97 4.30
N GLU A 95 -10.09 0.56 5.43
CA GLU A 95 -11.05 1.37 6.19
C GLU A 95 -10.41 2.68 6.64
N GLU A 96 -9.21 2.64 7.24
CA GLU A 96 -8.45 3.84 7.64
C GLU A 96 -8.16 4.77 6.44
N ILE A 97 -7.78 4.22 5.29
CA ILE A 97 -7.52 4.98 4.06
C ILE A 97 -8.78 5.67 3.54
N LEU A 98 -9.94 5.02 3.61
CA LEU A 98 -11.19 5.61 3.14
C LEU A 98 -11.68 6.77 4.00
N GLU A 99 -11.23 6.84 5.26
CA GLU A 99 -11.48 7.95 6.16
C GLU A 99 -10.51 9.13 5.93
N SER A 100 -9.32 8.86 5.39
CA SER A 100 -8.34 9.89 5.03
C SER A 100 -8.69 10.57 3.71
N GLY A 101 -9.10 11.83 3.76
CA GLY A 101 -9.32 12.64 2.55
C GLY A 101 -8.02 12.92 1.79
N GLY A 102 -8.13 13.28 0.50
CA GLY A 102 -6.99 13.76 -0.31
C GLY A 102 -6.21 12.69 -1.07
N LEU A 103 -6.56 11.41 -0.94
CA LEU A 103 -5.91 10.29 -1.63
C LEU A 103 -6.74 9.81 -2.84
N TRP A 104 -6.06 9.42 -3.91
CA TRP A 104 -6.69 8.88 -5.12
C TRP A 104 -6.37 7.39 -5.32
N TRP A 105 -5.10 7.03 -5.48
CA TRP A 105 -4.67 5.66 -5.74
C TRP A 105 -4.95 4.72 -4.57
N SER A 106 -4.63 5.17 -3.37
CA SER A 106 -4.87 4.42 -2.13
C SER A 106 -6.35 4.16 -1.94
N VAL A 107 -7.21 5.15 -2.23
CA VAL A 107 -8.67 5.01 -2.15
C VAL A 107 -9.21 4.02 -3.19
N GLN A 108 -8.73 4.08 -4.44
CA GLN A 108 -9.13 3.11 -5.46
C GLN A 108 -8.75 1.68 -5.06
N LEU A 109 -7.55 1.50 -4.51
CA LEU A 109 -7.08 0.20 -4.05
C LEU A 109 -7.83 -0.29 -2.81
N ALA A 110 -8.11 0.58 -1.84
CA ALA A 110 -8.87 0.29 -0.63
C ALA A 110 -10.29 -0.21 -0.96
N ARG A 111 -10.99 0.48 -1.86
CA ARG A 111 -12.31 0.02 -2.35
C ARG A 111 -12.22 -1.37 -2.95
N ARG A 112 -11.20 -1.62 -3.77
CA ARG A 112 -11.01 -2.93 -4.41
C ARG A 112 -10.74 -4.05 -3.40
N VAL A 113 -9.98 -3.79 -2.34
CA VAL A 113 -9.70 -4.77 -1.27
C VAL A 113 -10.99 -5.12 -0.52
N ILE A 114 -11.81 -4.13 -0.20
CA ILE A 114 -13.10 -4.33 0.48
C ILE A 114 -14.06 -5.14 -0.40
N GLU A 115 -14.24 -4.75 -1.66
CA GLU A 115 -15.08 -5.48 -2.64
C GLU A 115 -14.72 -6.97 -2.75
N MET A 116 -13.42 -7.28 -2.78
CA MET A 116 -12.94 -8.65 -2.88
C MET A 116 -13.22 -9.46 -1.62
N THR A 117 -13.21 -8.82 -0.45
CA THR A 117 -13.50 -9.48 0.82
C THR A 117 -14.99 -9.78 0.97
N GLU A 118 -15.86 -8.85 0.56
CA GLU A 118 -17.31 -9.03 0.60
C GLU A 118 -17.79 -10.12 -0.37
N THR A 119 -17.17 -10.24 -1.54
CA THR A 119 -17.54 -11.25 -2.55
C THR A 119 -17.18 -12.67 -2.12
N GLU A 120 -16.12 -12.86 -1.33
CA GLU A 120 -15.70 -14.19 -0.86
C GLU A 120 -16.50 -14.67 0.38
N ALA A 121 -17.20 -13.76 1.07
CA ALA A 121 -18.00 -14.08 2.25
C ALA A 121 -19.46 -14.45 1.92
N ALA A 122 -19.89 -14.27 0.66
CA ALA A 122 -21.25 -14.55 0.16
C ALA A 122 -21.33 -15.93 -0.53
#